data_AF-W5YMM8-F1
#
_entry.id   AF-W5YMM8-F1
#
_cell.length_a   1.000
_cell.length_b   1.000
_cell.length_c   1.000
_cell.angle_alpha   90.00
_cell.angle_beta   90.00
_cell.angle_gamma   90.00
#
_symmetry.space_group_name_H-M   'P 1'
#
loop_
_entity.id
_entity.type
_entity.pdbx_description
1 polymer ?
#
loop_
_entity_poly.entity_id
_entity_poly.type
_entity_poly.pdbx_seq_one_letter_code
_entity_poly.pdbx_strand_id
1 'polypeptide(L)'
;MNVIGVLGVVLAGVLVFMAGGMAHAQESRSMLDGDVLAAEAGQVELVTNASGEVVQVRVANCERCAQESYLPSRNLRVSQSGRPDAPESPNSFNGQAGTVVVNLQSGMVEQIIFWALPNRGNDQ
;
A
#
# COMPACT_ATOMS: atom_id res chain seq x y z
N MET A 1 -9.92 -41.78 70.27
CA MET A 1 -8.85 -41.05 69.54
C MET A 1 -9.29 -40.93 68.09
N ASN A 2 -9.22 -39.72 67.55
CA ASN A 2 -10.01 -39.20 66.42
C ASN A 2 -10.00 -40.06 65.13
N VAL A 3 -11.17 -40.12 64.50
CA VAL A 3 -11.42 -40.51 63.10
C VAL A 3 -11.88 -39.23 62.38
N ILE A 4 -11.75 -39.18 61.04
CA ILE A 4 -12.14 -38.12 60.07
C ILE A 4 -10.96 -37.18 59.74
N GLY A 5 -10.54 -36.95 58.49
CA GLY A 5 -11.05 -37.38 57.20
C GLY A 5 -10.18 -36.84 56.05
N VAL A 6 -9.91 -37.71 55.08
CA VAL A 6 -10.10 -37.53 53.63
C VAL A 6 -9.71 -36.18 52.98
N LEU A 7 -8.69 -36.26 52.13
CA LEU A 7 -8.64 -35.78 50.74
C LEU A 7 -9.36 -34.45 50.41
N GLY A 8 -8.59 -33.40 50.16
CA GLY A 8 -9.06 -32.13 49.60
C GLY A 8 -8.23 -31.71 48.39
N VAL A 9 -8.49 -32.32 47.24
CA VAL A 9 -8.12 -31.80 45.91
C VAL A 9 -9.01 -30.59 45.65
N VAL A 10 -8.45 -29.40 45.49
CA VAL A 10 -9.04 -28.37 44.61
C VAL A 10 -7.92 -27.59 43.94
N LEU A 11 -7.61 -28.04 42.71
CA LEU A 11 -7.12 -27.16 41.65
C LEU A 11 -8.11 -26.00 41.46
N ALA A 12 -7.68 -24.78 41.74
CA ALA A 12 -8.28 -23.55 41.23
C ALA A 12 -7.11 -22.59 41.05
N GLY A 13 -6.80 -22.05 39.89
CA GLY A 13 -7.66 -21.69 38.78
C GLY A 13 -7.17 -20.31 38.36
N VAL A 14 -6.22 -20.26 37.43
CA VAL A 14 -5.90 -19.02 36.71
C VAL A 14 -5.87 -19.39 35.23
N LEU A 15 -7.07 -19.40 34.65
CA LEU A 15 -7.27 -19.36 33.20
C LEU A 15 -6.73 -18.02 32.70
N VAL A 16 -5.51 -18.05 32.16
CA VAL A 16 -4.95 -16.94 31.40
C VAL A 16 -5.74 -16.85 30.09
N PHE A 17 -6.73 -15.97 30.04
CA PHE A 17 -7.36 -15.53 28.80
C PHE A 17 -6.31 -14.76 27.98
N MET A 18 -5.59 -15.47 27.10
CA MET A 18 -4.87 -14.82 26.02
C MET A 18 -5.90 -14.24 25.06
N ALA A 19 -6.09 -12.92 25.13
CA ALA A 19 -6.80 -12.16 24.12
C ALA A 19 -6.09 -12.36 22.77
N GLY A 20 -6.65 -13.23 21.94
CA GLY A 20 -6.28 -13.36 20.54
C GLY A 20 -6.63 -12.06 19.82
N GLY A 21 -5.68 -11.14 19.76
CA GLY A 21 -5.72 -10.05 18.80
C GLY A 21 -5.72 -10.68 17.42
N MET A 22 -6.82 -10.53 16.68
CA MET A 22 -6.87 -10.92 15.28
C MET A 22 -5.87 -10.04 14.54
N ALA A 23 -4.67 -10.59 14.31
CA ALA A 23 -3.76 -10.06 13.32
C ALA A 23 -4.48 -10.20 11.97
N HIS A 24 -5.11 -9.12 11.52
CA HIS A 24 -5.50 -8.99 10.12
C HIS A 24 -4.21 -8.95 9.31
N ALA A 25 -3.70 -10.13 8.96
CA ALA A 25 -2.68 -10.27 7.95
C ALA A 25 -3.30 -9.72 6.66
N GLN A 26 -2.91 -8.50 6.30
CA GLN A 26 -3.27 -7.89 5.03
C GLN A 26 -2.57 -8.71 3.95
N GLU A 27 -3.32 -9.64 3.36
CA GLU A 27 -2.81 -10.54 2.35
C GLU A 27 -2.29 -9.73 1.17
N SER A 28 -0.98 -9.83 0.94
CA SER A 28 -0.32 -9.26 -0.23
C SER A 28 -0.93 -9.92 -1.46
N ARG A 29 -1.93 -9.28 -2.07
CA ARG A 29 -2.51 -9.75 -3.33
C ARG A 29 -1.38 -9.91 -4.34
N SER A 30 -1.21 -11.14 -4.82
CA SER A 30 -0.24 -11.47 -5.86
C SER A 30 -0.55 -10.63 -7.11
N MET A 31 0.46 -9.91 -7.63
CA MET A 31 0.35 -9.15 -8.89
C MET A 31 0.02 -10.04 -10.11
N LEU A 32 0.02 -11.37 -9.93
CA LEU A 32 -0.25 -12.37 -10.96
C LEU A 32 -1.69 -12.89 -10.94
N ASP A 33 -2.51 -12.53 -9.94
CA ASP A 33 -3.76 -13.24 -9.63
C ASP A 33 -5.04 -12.43 -9.88
N GLY A 34 -4.96 -11.28 -10.55
CA GLY A 34 -6.18 -10.58 -10.94
C GLY A 34 -5.96 -9.27 -11.65
N ASP A 35 -6.70 -9.08 -12.75
CA ASP A 35 -7.18 -7.83 -13.37
C ASP A 35 -6.42 -6.53 -13.09
N VAL A 36 -5.10 -6.54 -13.07
CA VAL A 36 -4.28 -5.35 -12.92
C VAL A 36 -3.22 -5.31 -14.02
N LEU A 37 -3.02 -4.11 -14.55
CA LEU A 37 -1.95 -3.77 -15.47
C LEU A 37 -0.94 -2.91 -14.73
N ALA A 38 0.25 -3.45 -14.49
CA ALA A 38 1.40 -2.65 -14.12
C ALA A 38 2.09 -2.18 -15.39
N ALA A 39 2.16 -0.87 -15.63
CA ALA A 39 2.79 -0.26 -16.79
C ALA A 39 3.85 0.77 -16.37
N GLU A 40 4.89 0.91 -17.19
CA GLU A 40 5.97 1.86 -16.96
C GLU A 40 5.63 3.17 -17.70
N ALA A 41 5.74 4.28 -17.00
CA ALA A 41 5.52 5.61 -17.54
C ALA A 41 6.79 6.46 -17.34
N GLY A 42 7.26 7.08 -18.41
CA GLY A 42 8.42 7.98 -18.35
C GLY A 42 8.14 9.27 -17.56
N GLN A 43 6.88 9.67 -17.43
CA GLN A 43 6.46 10.77 -16.56
C GLN A 43 5.09 10.46 -15.94
N VAL A 44 4.94 10.76 -14.66
CA VAL A 44 3.68 10.65 -13.91
C VAL A 44 3.42 11.98 -13.19
N GLU A 45 2.23 12.53 -13.35
CA GLU A 45 1.77 13.73 -12.64
C GLU A 45 0.55 13.40 -11.78
N LEU A 46 0.59 13.84 -10.53
CA LEU A 46 -0.50 13.77 -9.57
C LEU A 46 -1.18 15.14 -9.51
N VAL A 47 -2.42 15.20 -9.99
CA VAL A 47 -3.25 16.40 -9.90
C VAL A 47 -4.01 16.33 -8.57
N THR A 48 -3.81 17.34 -7.72
CA THR A 48 -4.42 17.42 -6.39
C THR A 48 -5.49 18.51 -6.31
N ASN A 49 -6.48 18.32 -5.45
CA ASN A 49 -7.46 19.34 -5.11
C ASN A 49 -6.95 20.25 -3.96
N ALA A 50 -7.78 21.20 -3.51
CA ALA A 50 -7.43 22.13 -2.45
C ALA A 50 -7.15 21.46 -1.08
N SER A 51 -7.64 20.23 -0.85
CA SER A 51 -7.34 19.44 0.35
C SER A 51 -6.08 18.56 0.21
N GLY A 52 -5.39 18.61 -0.93
CA GLY A 52 -4.22 17.78 -1.20
C GLY A 52 -4.54 16.33 -1.61
N GLU A 53 -5.82 16.01 -1.85
CA GLU A 53 -6.24 14.70 -2.34
C GLU A 53 -5.94 14.61 -3.84
N VAL A 54 -5.36 13.49 -4.27
CA VAL A 54 -5.14 13.20 -5.69
C VAL A 54 -6.51 12.95 -6.34
N VAL A 55 -6.85 13.75 -7.34
CA VAL A 55 -8.12 13.65 -8.08
C VAL A 55 -7.93 13.14 -9.51
N GLN A 56 -6.71 13.20 -10.03
CA GLN A 56 -6.35 12.68 -11.34
C GLN A 56 -4.87 12.28 -11.38
N VAL A 57 -4.57 11.21 -12.11
CA VAL A 57 -3.22 10.76 -12.43
C VAL A 57 -3.01 10.93 -13.93
N ARG A 58 -1.97 11.66 -14.33
CA ARG A 58 -1.57 11.78 -15.72
C ARG A 58 -0.29 11.01 -15.95
N VAL A 59 -0.19 10.37 -17.10
CA VAL A 59 0.99 9.61 -17.52
C VAL A 59 1.39 10.04 -18.92
N ALA A 60 2.70 10.12 -19.14
CA ALA A 60 3.27 10.32 -20.47
C ALA A 60 4.40 9.32 -20.70
N ASN A 61 4.69 9.05 -21.98
CA ASN A 61 5.68 8.04 -22.39
C ASN A 61 5.39 6.66 -21.76
N CYS A 62 4.14 6.18 -21.88
CA CYS A 62 3.71 4.88 -21.40
C CYS A 62 3.17 4.03 -22.55
N GLU A 63 3.98 3.10 -23.05
CA GLU A 63 3.63 2.29 -24.22
C GLU A 63 2.48 1.32 -23.97
N ARG A 64 2.34 0.86 -22.72
CA ARG A 64 1.31 -0.12 -22.33
C ARG A 64 0.06 0.51 -21.74
N CYS A 65 0.03 1.82 -21.55
CA CYS A 65 -1.15 2.51 -21.01
C CYS A 65 -2.22 2.67 -22.10
N ALA A 66 -3.47 2.37 -21.74
CA ALA A 66 -4.61 2.57 -22.64
C ALA A 66 -4.98 4.05 -22.85
N GLN A 67 -4.61 4.92 -21.91
CA GLN A 67 -4.89 6.35 -21.92
C GLN A 67 -3.83 7.12 -21.14
N GLU A 68 -3.81 8.45 -21.27
CA GLU A 68 -2.84 9.31 -20.58
C GLU A 68 -3.39 9.90 -19.27
N SER A 69 -4.68 9.74 -18.99
CA SER A 69 -5.33 10.30 -17.81
C SER A 69 -6.22 9.27 -17.14
N TYR A 70 -6.04 9.10 -15.85
CA TYR A 70 -6.74 8.10 -15.04
C TYR A 70 -7.34 8.72 -13.79
N LEU A 71 -8.42 8.10 -13.32
CA LEU A 71 -8.96 8.37 -11.99
C LEU A 71 -8.20 7.54 -10.94
N PRO A 72 -7.88 8.12 -9.78
CA PRO A 72 -7.32 7.38 -8.67
C PRO A 72 -8.41 6.56 -7.97
N SER A 73 -8.05 5.38 -7.50
CA SER A 73 -8.89 4.63 -6.58
C SER A 73 -8.96 5.34 -5.22
N ARG A 74 -10.01 5.05 -4.44
CA ARG A 74 -10.16 5.60 -3.07
C ARG A 74 -8.99 5.27 -2.13
N ASN A 75 -8.28 4.18 -2.43
CA ASN A 75 -7.15 3.69 -1.64
C ASN A 75 -5.85 3.76 -2.43
N LEU A 76 -5.69 4.79 -3.28
CA LEU A 76 -4.48 5.01 -4.05
C LEU A 76 -3.26 4.95 -3.14
N ARG A 77 -2.34 4.04 -3.45
CA ARG A 77 -1.04 3.94 -2.77
C ARG A 77 0.03 4.62 -3.61
N VAL A 78 0.72 5.59 -3.04
CA VAL A 78 1.88 6.23 -3.68
C VAL A 78 3.11 5.85 -2.87
N SER A 79 4.12 5.29 -3.54
CA SER A 79 5.39 4.91 -2.92
C SER A 79 6.57 5.33 -3.79
N GLN A 80 7.75 5.38 -3.19
CA GLN A 80 9.01 5.60 -3.91
C GLN A 80 9.97 4.46 -3.63
N SER A 81 10.53 3.86 -4.67
CA SER A 81 11.48 2.74 -4.56
C SER A 81 10.97 1.59 -3.67
N GLY A 82 9.66 1.33 -3.73
CA GLY A 82 9.00 0.29 -2.93
C GLY A 82 8.83 0.62 -1.44
N ARG A 83 9.21 1.82 -0.97
CA ARG A 83 8.96 2.26 0.40
C ARG A 83 7.59 2.93 0.48
N PRO A 84 6.69 2.46 1.36
CA PRO A 84 5.32 2.98 1.46
C PRO A 84 5.29 4.45 1.89
N ASP A 85 6.35 4.93 2.55
CA ASP A 85 6.51 6.31 2.99
C ASP A 85 7.03 7.17 1.84
N ALA A 86 6.14 7.51 0.90
CA ALA A 86 6.36 8.64 0.02
C ALA A 86 6.48 9.94 0.85
N PRO A 87 7.42 10.87 0.59
CA PRO A 87 7.45 12.20 1.22
C PRO A 87 6.08 12.86 1.35
N GLU A 88 5.91 13.62 2.43
CA GLU A 88 4.66 14.20 2.95
C GLU A 88 3.80 15.00 1.93
N SER A 89 4.31 15.27 0.72
CA SER A 89 3.58 15.93 -0.35
C SER A 89 3.61 15.13 -1.66
N PRO A 90 2.44 14.72 -2.20
CA PRO A 90 2.31 14.09 -3.51
C PRO A 90 2.95 14.91 -4.65
N ASN A 91 3.02 16.23 -4.48
CA ASN A 91 3.60 17.14 -5.48
C ASN A 91 5.12 16.97 -5.64
N SER A 92 5.81 16.38 -4.65
CA SER A 92 7.25 16.16 -4.71
C SER A 92 7.68 15.16 -5.80
N PHE A 93 6.72 14.40 -6.35
CA PHE A 93 6.97 13.40 -7.38
C PHE A 93 6.49 13.80 -8.78
N ASN A 94 5.86 14.96 -8.92
CA ASN A 94 5.28 15.36 -10.20
C ASN A 94 6.34 15.44 -11.30
N GLY A 95 6.04 14.78 -12.42
CA GLY A 95 6.91 14.68 -13.58
C GLY A 95 7.97 13.58 -13.49
N GLN A 96 8.06 12.84 -12.38
CA GLN A 96 9.00 11.72 -12.26
C GLN A 96 8.49 10.48 -12.99
N ALA A 97 9.42 9.65 -13.45
CA ALA A 97 9.13 8.34 -14.01
C ALA A 97 8.69 7.35 -12.91
N GLY A 98 7.86 6.38 -13.28
CA GLY A 98 7.40 5.38 -12.33
C GLY A 98 6.58 4.26 -12.95
N THR A 99 6.20 3.33 -12.10
CA THR A 99 5.27 2.24 -12.42
C THR A 99 3.88 2.62 -11.96
N VAL A 100 2.90 2.55 -12.87
CA VAL A 100 1.49 2.79 -12.60
C VAL A 100 0.73 1.47 -12.66
N VAL A 101 -0.01 1.15 -11.61
CA VAL A 101 -0.82 -0.06 -11.49
C VAL A 101 -2.29 0.31 -11.67
N VAL A 102 -2.85 -0.12 -12.79
CA VAL A 102 -4.24 0.14 -13.19
C VAL A 102 -5.06 -1.12 -12.98
N ASN A 103 -6.17 -1.01 -12.26
CA ASN A 103 -7.17 -2.07 -12.19
C ASN A 103 -7.95 -2.12 -13.51
N LEU A 104 -7.89 -3.25 -14.22
CA LEU A 104 -8.48 -3.45 -15.54
C LEU A 104 -10.02 -3.52 -15.51
N GLN A 105 -10.62 -3.93 -14.39
CA GLN A 105 -12.09 -3.94 -14.26
C GLN A 105 -12.67 -2.53 -14.13
N SER A 106 -12.01 -1.69 -13.33
CA SER A 106 -12.48 -0.34 -13.01
C SER A 106 -11.84 0.77 -13.85
N GLY A 107 -10.71 0.49 -14.50
CA GLY A 107 -9.89 1.49 -15.19
C GLY A 107 -9.20 2.49 -14.25
N MET A 108 -9.22 2.27 -12.93
CA MET A 108 -8.66 3.19 -11.94
C MET A 108 -7.23 2.82 -11.54
N VAL A 109 -6.45 3.82 -11.13
CA VAL A 109 -5.10 3.60 -10.60
C VAL A 109 -5.19 3.20 -9.13
N GLU A 110 -4.65 2.03 -8.80
CA GLU A 110 -4.57 1.53 -7.43
C GLU A 110 -3.24 1.88 -6.76
N GLN A 111 -2.16 1.93 -7.53
CA GLN A 111 -0.84 2.15 -6.98
C GLN A 111 0.09 2.86 -7.98
N ILE A 112 0.93 3.74 -7.46
CA ILE A 112 2.01 4.41 -8.19
C ILE A 112 3.30 4.18 -7.41
N ILE A 113 4.33 3.72 -8.12
CA ILE A 113 5.66 3.49 -7.57
C ILE A 113 6.62 4.37 -8.35
N PHE A 114 6.99 5.50 -7.77
CA PHE A 114 8.00 6.37 -8.34
C PHE A 114 9.38 5.72 -8.24
N TRP A 115 10.16 5.83 -9.30
CA TRP A 115 11.54 5.38 -9.30
C TRP A 115 12.42 6.44 -8.63
N ALA A 116 13.36 6.04 -7.77
CA ALA A 116 14.34 7.00 -7.27
C ALA A 116 15.11 7.59 -8.45
N LEU A 117 15.18 8.92 -8.52
CA LEU A 117 16.15 9.57 -9.39
C LEU A 117 17.55 9.09 -8.95
N PRO A 118 18.43 8.70 -9.90
CA PRO A 118 19.84 8.57 -9.57
C PRO A 118 20.26 9.87 -8.93
N ASN A 119 20.85 9.81 -7.73
CA ASN A 119 21.45 10.97 -7.11
C ASN A 119 22.54 11.46 -8.08
N ARG A 120 22.22 12.40 -8.96
CA ARG A 120 23.21 13.15 -9.73
C ARG A 120 23.85 14.08 -8.71
N GLY A 121 24.72 13.47 -7.89
CA GLY A 121 25.63 14.19 -7.03
C GLY A 121 26.33 15.25 -7.87
N ASN A 122 26.59 16.38 -7.23
CA ASN A 122 27.36 17.48 -7.77
C ASN A 122 28.69 16.98 -8.35
N ASP A 123 28.72 16.68 -9.64
CA ASP A 123 29.94 16.67 -10.43
C ASP A 123 30.12 18.12 -10.95
N GLN A 124 30.54 19.01 -10.05
CA GLN A 124 31.17 20.29 -10.37
C GLN A 124 32.64 20.21 -9.98
#